data_AF-A0A7C3BGP6-F1
#
_entry.id   AF-A0A7C3BGP6-F1
#
_cell.length_a   1.000
_cell.length_b   1.000
_cell.length_c   1.000
_cell.angle_alpha   90.00
_cell.angle_beta   90.00
_cell.angle_gamma   90.00
#
_symmetry.space_group_name_H-M   'P 1'
#
loop_
_entity.id
_entity.type
_entity.pdbx_description
1 polymer ?
#
loop_
_entity_poly.entity_id
_entity_poly.type
_entity_poly.pdbx_seq_one_letter_code
_entity_poly.pdbx_strand_id
1 'polypeptide(L)'
;MPAYRAPERGDPQVVARRIAEGVSILADRLHRLPYAYPHWHPFDPAAYFDLYPEQVPALVRIDRLGATLDVTLYADLLSPAFRRAERFWATAFCPACFAAGQDDAFEQHFQQRTLPAMQRRLQEAREEIARVWEWLYQRGDIAFLAVSAALDERITHAHRLPEDDPSLIDLYYNLPTLTLSRSYDILEMIRTS
;
A
#
# COMPACT_ATOMS: atom_id res chain seq x y z
N MET A 1 -6.38 20.95 -3.29
CA MET A 1 -6.00 19.70 -3.99
C MET A 1 -4.48 19.62 -3.98
N PRO A 2 -3.86 18.49 -3.64
CA PRO A 2 -4.21 17.18 -4.17
C PRO A 2 -5.02 16.29 -3.22
N ALA A 3 -5.76 15.39 -3.84
CA ALA A 3 -6.04 14.08 -3.32
C ALA A 3 -5.53 13.17 -4.41
N TYR A 4 -4.46 12.43 -4.14
CA TYR A 4 -3.81 11.59 -5.13
C TYR A 4 -4.84 10.61 -5.69
N ARG A 5 -5.21 10.79 -6.95
CA ARG A 5 -6.21 9.94 -7.61
C ARG A 5 -5.77 9.65 -9.02
N ALA A 6 -5.43 8.39 -9.25
CA ALA A 6 -5.31 7.88 -10.60
C ALA A 6 -6.71 7.66 -11.21
N PRO A 7 -6.88 7.89 -12.52
CA PRO A 7 -8.16 7.66 -13.17
C PRO A 7 -8.56 6.17 -13.07
N GLU A 8 -9.83 5.90 -12.78
CA GLU A 8 -10.36 4.53 -12.64
C GLU A 8 -10.29 3.71 -13.94
N ARG A 9 -10.27 4.41 -15.08
CA ARG A 9 -10.21 3.85 -16.43
C ARG A 9 -9.38 4.78 -17.30
N GLY A 10 -8.72 4.21 -18.31
CA GLY A 10 -7.95 4.97 -19.28
C GLY A 10 -6.80 4.14 -19.82
N ASP A 11 -5.92 4.79 -20.57
CA ASP A 11 -4.66 4.21 -21.00
C ASP A 11 -3.85 3.74 -19.77
N PRO A 12 -3.47 2.45 -19.69
CA PRO A 12 -2.69 1.93 -18.58
C PRO A 12 -1.38 2.69 -18.32
N GLN A 13 -0.76 3.28 -19.34
CA GLN A 13 0.45 4.09 -19.18
C GLN A 13 0.15 5.42 -18.50
N VAL A 14 -0.97 6.06 -18.84
CA VAL A 14 -1.40 7.31 -18.20
C VAL A 14 -1.78 7.06 -16.74
N VAL A 15 -2.49 5.95 -16.46
CA VAL A 15 -2.83 5.53 -15.10
C VAL A 15 -1.55 5.32 -14.29
N ALA A 16 -0.61 4.51 -14.78
CA ALA A 16 0.65 4.24 -14.10
C ALA A 16 1.46 5.51 -13.82
N ARG A 17 1.57 6.42 -14.80
CA ARG A 17 2.26 7.69 -14.61
C ARG A 17 1.62 8.55 -13.51
N ARG A 18 0.28 8.62 -13.45
CA ARG A 18 -0.44 9.37 -12.41
C ARG A 18 -0.23 8.77 -11.02
N ILE A 19 -0.20 7.45 -10.91
CA ILE A 19 0.12 6.78 -9.64
C ILE A 19 1.57 7.11 -9.24
N ALA A 20 2.52 6.95 -10.17
CA ALA A 20 3.93 7.26 -9.94
C ALA A 20 4.13 8.70 -9.47
N GLU A 21 3.48 9.68 -10.10
CA GLU A 21 3.49 11.09 -9.67
C GLU A 21 3.02 11.24 -8.21
N GLY A 22 1.95 10.56 -7.81
CA GLY A 22 1.45 10.58 -6.44
C GLY A 22 2.42 9.92 -5.45
N VAL A 23 2.96 8.76 -5.80
CA VAL A 23 3.95 8.03 -4.99
C VAL A 23 5.21 8.86 -4.78
N SER A 24 5.74 9.50 -5.83
CA SER A 24 6.89 10.40 -5.76
C SER A 24 6.68 11.54 -4.76
N ILE A 25 5.50 12.19 -4.80
CA ILE A 25 5.18 13.29 -3.89
C ILE A 25 5.09 12.78 -2.44
N LEU A 26 4.40 11.66 -2.22
CA LEU A 26 4.29 11.05 -0.90
C LEU A 26 5.65 10.62 -0.35
N ALA A 27 6.52 10.05 -1.20
CA ALA A 27 7.86 9.65 -0.83
C ALA A 27 8.74 10.84 -0.48
N ASP A 28 8.71 11.92 -1.25
CA ASP A 28 9.45 13.15 -0.93
C ASP A 28 8.98 13.76 0.40
N ARG A 29 7.66 13.81 0.63
CA ARG A 29 7.10 14.29 1.90
C ARG A 29 7.52 13.41 3.07
N LEU A 30 7.40 12.09 2.93
CA LEU A 30 7.87 11.18 3.96
C LEU A 30 9.36 11.40 4.21
N HIS A 31 10.19 11.45 3.16
CA HIS A 31 11.62 11.68 3.27
C HIS A 31 11.98 12.97 4.02
N ARG A 32 11.19 14.04 3.84
CA ARG A 32 11.39 15.37 4.45
C ARG A 32 10.71 15.55 5.80
N LEU A 33 9.95 14.57 6.29
CA LEU A 33 9.23 14.66 7.55
C LEU A 33 10.10 15.14 8.73
N PRO A 34 11.37 14.70 8.90
CA PRO A 34 12.24 15.17 9.98
C PRO A 34 12.37 16.69 10.07
N TYR A 35 12.38 17.37 8.93
CA TYR A 35 12.55 18.82 8.87
C TYR A 35 11.24 19.59 9.08
N ALA A 36 10.10 18.97 8.78
CA ALA A 36 8.80 19.63 8.89
C ALA A 36 8.11 19.37 10.24
N TYR A 37 8.30 18.18 10.80
CA TYR A 37 7.64 17.72 12.02
C TYR A 37 7.82 18.67 13.21
N PRO A 38 9.01 19.26 13.49
CA PRO A 38 9.17 20.17 14.62
C PRO A 38 8.38 21.47 14.49
N HIS A 39 8.02 21.85 13.28
CA HIS A 39 7.26 23.07 13.01
C HIS A 39 5.74 22.83 13.06
N TRP A 40 5.29 21.59 13.25
CA TRP A 40 3.88 21.19 13.18
C TRP A 40 3.40 20.69 14.55
N HIS A 41 2.69 21.55 15.28
CA HIS A 41 2.17 21.25 16.61
C HIS A 41 0.71 21.71 16.75
N PRO A 42 -0.29 20.79 16.77
CA PRO A 42 -0.15 19.33 16.61
C PRO A 42 0.22 18.90 15.18
N PHE A 43 0.85 17.73 15.03
CA PHE A 43 1.09 17.15 13.71
C PHE A 43 -0.23 16.69 13.09
N ASP A 44 -0.58 17.24 11.93
CA ASP A 44 -1.76 16.89 11.15
C ASP A 44 -1.35 16.08 9.90
N PRO A 45 -1.52 14.75 9.89
CA PRO A 45 -1.15 13.94 8.71
C PRO A 45 -1.99 14.27 7.47
N ALA A 46 -3.23 14.74 7.63
CA ALA A 46 -4.09 15.10 6.49
C ALA A 46 -3.49 16.29 5.74
N ALA A 47 -3.19 17.36 6.47
CA ALA A 47 -2.56 18.54 5.90
C ALA A 47 -1.13 18.25 5.43
N TYR A 48 -0.36 17.44 6.17
CA TYR A 48 1.06 17.22 5.84
C TYR A 48 1.23 16.45 4.54
N PHE A 49 0.42 15.41 4.33
CA PHE A 49 0.50 14.59 3.13
C PHE A 49 -0.39 15.09 1.99
N ASP A 50 -1.12 16.21 2.18
CA ASP A 50 -2.19 16.67 1.29
C ASP A 50 -3.18 15.53 0.97
N LEU A 51 -3.80 15.03 2.02
CA LEU A 51 -4.84 14.00 1.96
C LEU A 51 -6.15 14.61 2.40
N TYR A 52 -7.25 14.16 1.80
CA TYR A 52 -8.55 14.40 2.43
C TYR A 52 -8.62 13.64 3.77
N PRO A 53 -9.32 14.19 4.78
CA PRO A 53 -9.44 13.54 6.09
C PRO A 53 -9.91 12.09 6.01
N GLU A 54 -10.79 11.75 5.06
CA GLU A 54 -11.30 10.40 4.86
C GLU A 54 -10.27 9.44 4.27
N GLN A 55 -9.22 9.96 3.63
CA GLN A 55 -8.13 9.16 3.06
C GLN A 55 -7.07 8.80 4.10
N VAL A 56 -6.87 9.64 5.13
CA VAL A 56 -5.86 9.42 6.16
C VAL A 56 -5.95 8.03 6.80
N PRO A 57 -7.10 7.56 7.33
CA PRO A 57 -7.17 6.26 7.99
C PRO A 57 -6.94 5.07 7.04
N ALA A 58 -7.10 5.27 5.73
CA ALA A 58 -6.84 4.23 4.73
C ALA A 58 -5.38 4.25 4.26
N LEU A 59 -4.78 5.43 4.12
CA LEU A 59 -3.47 5.62 3.49
C LEU A 59 -2.32 5.76 4.46
N VAL A 60 -2.56 6.18 5.71
CA VAL A 60 -1.49 6.55 6.64
C VAL A 60 -1.65 5.77 7.94
N ARG A 61 -0.60 5.06 8.33
CA ARG A 61 -0.43 4.53 9.69
C ARG A 61 0.73 5.26 10.36
N ILE A 62 0.47 5.76 11.56
CA ILE A 62 1.48 6.43 12.39
C ILE A 62 1.48 5.73 13.73
N ASP A 63 2.58 5.05 14.02
CA ASP A 63 2.79 4.35 15.28
C ASP A 63 3.90 5.07 16.05
N ARG A 64 3.65 5.38 17.33
CA ARG A 64 4.66 6.00 18.20
C ARG A 64 5.06 5.01 19.29
N LEU A 65 6.33 4.63 19.29
CA LEU A 65 6.91 3.74 20.30
C LEU A 65 8.04 4.47 21.03
N GLY A 66 7.71 5.07 22.18
CA GLY A 66 8.66 5.86 22.96
C GLY A 66 9.13 7.11 22.21
N ALA A 67 10.42 7.12 21.86
CA ALA A 67 11.06 8.17 21.05
C ALA A 67 11.02 7.88 19.54
N THR A 68 10.55 6.72 19.12
CA THR A 68 10.44 6.37 17.71
C THR A 68 9.07 6.73 17.16
N LEU A 69 9.04 7.36 15.99
CA LEU A 69 7.85 7.60 15.17
C LEU A 69 7.96 6.76 13.90
N ASP A 70 7.11 5.76 13.76
CA ASP A 70 6.99 4.95 12.55
C ASP A 70 5.84 5.49 11.71
N VAL A 71 6.14 5.84 10.46
CA VAL A 71 5.14 6.33 9.51
C VAL A 71 5.13 5.43 8.29
N THR A 72 3.97 4.83 8.03
CA THR A 72 3.72 3.98 6.87
C THR A 72 2.62 4.59 6.00
N LEU A 73 2.90 4.69 4.70
CA LEU A 73 1.98 5.15 3.66
C LEU A 73 1.63 3.98 2.74
N TYR A 74 0.36 3.58 2.73
CA TYR A 74 -0.19 2.55 1.86
C TYR A 74 -0.45 3.09 0.44
N ALA A 75 0.62 3.50 -0.25
CA ALA A 75 0.51 4.14 -1.56
C ALA A 75 -0.02 3.17 -2.65
N ASP A 76 -0.04 1.86 -2.38
CA ASP A 76 -0.73 0.86 -3.20
C ASP A 76 -2.21 1.19 -3.42
N LEU A 77 -2.87 1.80 -2.44
CA LEU A 77 -4.27 2.20 -2.57
C LEU A 77 -4.47 3.34 -3.58
N LEU A 78 -3.41 3.94 -4.13
CA LEU A 78 -3.51 4.83 -5.28
C LEU A 78 -3.81 4.07 -6.57
N SER A 79 -3.41 2.80 -6.67
CA SER A 79 -3.69 1.90 -7.80
C SER A 79 -5.18 1.52 -7.85
N PRO A 80 -5.93 1.89 -8.92
CA PRO A 80 -7.29 1.42 -9.10
C PRO A 80 -7.38 -0.11 -9.16
N ALA A 81 -6.41 -0.79 -9.77
CA ALA A 81 -6.40 -2.24 -9.82
C ALA A 81 -6.24 -2.86 -8.42
N PHE A 82 -5.34 -2.32 -7.61
CA PHE A 82 -5.16 -2.76 -6.23
C PHE A 82 -6.41 -2.52 -5.38
N ARG A 83 -7.05 -1.34 -5.47
CA ARG A 83 -8.34 -1.08 -4.78
C ARG A 83 -9.44 -2.05 -5.19
N ARG A 84 -9.51 -2.46 -6.46
CA ARG A 84 -10.48 -3.48 -6.91
C ARG A 84 -10.17 -4.85 -6.31
N ALA A 85 -8.89 -5.20 -6.21
CA ALA A 85 -8.46 -6.45 -5.59
C ALA A 85 -8.76 -6.46 -4.08
N GLU A 86 -8.42 -5.39 -3.35
CA GLU A 86 -8.69 -5.22 -1.92
C GLU A 86 -10.19 -5.26 -1.61
N ARG A 87 -10.99 -4.53 -2.38
CA ARG A 87 -12.46 -4.57 -2.23
C ARG A 87 -13.01 -5.97 -2.49
N PHE A 88 -12.53 -6.67 -3.51
CA PHE A 88 -12.97 -8.04 -3.79
C PHE A 88 -12.51 -9.02 -2.70
N TRP A 89 -11.31 -8.82 -2.16
CA TRP A 89 -10.78 -9.59 -1.04
C TRP A 89 -11.73 -9.53 0.16
N ALA A 90 -12.05 -8.31 0.59
CA ALA A 90 -12.89 -8.09 1.76
C ALA A 90 -14.36 -8.53 1.55
N THR A 91 -14.92 -8.27 0.37
CA THR A 91 -16.38 -8.43 0.16
C THR A 91 -16.80 -9.77 -0.42
N ALA A 92 -15.89 -10.51 -1.08
CA ALA A 92 -16.22 -11.76 -1.76
C ALA A 92 -15.25 -12.89 -1.42
N PHE A 93 -13.94 -12.64 -1.47
CA PHE A 93 -12.94 -13.70 -1.29
C PHE A 93 -12.90 -14.23 0.13
N CYS A 94 -12.72 -13.36 1.14
CA CYS A 94 -12.68 -13.77 2.55
C CYS A 94 -13.95 -14.52 2.97
N PRO A 95 -15.17 -13.99 2.73
CA PRO A 95 -16.39 -14.71 3.06
C PRO A 95 -16.47 -16.09 2.40
N ALA A 96 -16.10 -16.20 1.12
CA ALA A 96 -16.13 -17.47 0.40
C ALA A 96 -15.07 -18.46 0.94
N CYS A 97 -13.88 -17.98 1.30
CA CYS A 97 -12.83 -18.80 1.91
C CYS A 97 -13.27 -19.37 3.26
N PHE A 98 -13.94 -18.56 4.09
CA PHE A 98 -14.48 -19.05 5.37
C PHE A 98 -15.60 -20.08 5.19
N ALA A 99 -16.46 -19.91 4.18
CA ALA A 99 -17.54 -20.85 3.88
C ALA A 99 -17.03 -22.16 3.26
N ALA A 100 -15.92 -22.11 2.50
CA ALA A 100 -15.32 -23.26 1.84
C ALA A 100 -14.88 -24.34 2.84
N GLY A 101 -14.32 -23.94 3.98
CA GLY A 101 -13.95 -24.87 5.07
C GLY A 101 -15.12 -25.54 5.81
N GLN A 102 -16.37 -25.30 5.40
CA GLN A 102 -17.57 -25.83 6.08
C GLN A 102 -18.37 -26.83 5.24
N ASP A 103 -18.25 -26.81 3.91
CA ASP A 103 -19.10 -27.60 2.99
C ASP A 103 -18.44 -27.77 1.61
N ASP A 104 -18.43 -29.00 1.09
CA ASP A 104 -17.82 -29.39 -0.19
C ASP A 104 -18.36 -28.63 -1.40
N ALA A 105 -19.64 -28.24 -1.40
CA ALA A 105 -20.24 -27.45 -2.48
C ALA A 105 -19.70 -26.00 -2.50
N PHE A 106 -19.43 -25.45 -1.30
CA PHE A 106 -18.80 -24.13 -1.16
C PHE A 106 -17.31 -24.18 -1.48
N GLU A 107 -16.61 -25.26 -1.12
CA GLU A 107 -15.23 -25.52 -1.53
C GLU A 107 -15.11 -25.54 -3.06
N GLN A 108 -15.98 -26.29 -3.76
CA GLN A 108 -15.98 -26.32 -5.23
C GLN A 108 -16.26 -24.93 -5.83
N HIS A 109 -17.21 -24.17 -5.27
CA HIS A 109 -17.47 -22.81 -5.73
C HIS A 109 -16.26 -21.89 -5.52
N PHE A 110 -15.62 -21.97 -4.36
CA PHE A 110 -14.43 -21.20 -4.04
C PHE A 110 -13.30 -21.49 -5.02
N GLN A 111 -12.96 -22.77 -5.22
CA GLN A 111 -11.89 -23.21 -6.12
C GLN A 111 -12.15 -22.86 -7.58
N GLN A 112 -13.38 -23.02 -8.07
CA GLN A 112 -13.69 -22.84 -9.49
C GLN A 112 -13.99 -21.39 -9.89
N ARG A 113 -14.43 -20.55 -8.95
CA ARG A 113 -14.88 -19.19 -9.26
C ARG A 113 -14.16 -18.12 -8.46
N THR A 114 -14.20 -18.20 -7.14
CA THR A 114 -13.73 -17.12 -6.27
C THR A 114 -12.21 -16.99 -6.31
N LEU A 115 -11.47 -18.10 -6.21
CA LEU A 115 -10.01 -18.11 -6.26
C LEU A 115 -9.45 -17.62 -7.61
N PRO A 116 -9.88 -18.15 -8.77
CA PRO A 116 -9.45 -17.62 -10.07
C PRO A 116 -9.84 -16.16 -10.30
N ALA A 117 -10.96 -15.70 -9.74
CA ALA A 117 -11.37 -14.30 -9.80
C ALA A 117 -10.47 -13.37 -8.97
N MET A 118 -9.99 -13.83 -7.81
CA MET A 118 -9.01 -13.09 -7.00
C MET A 118 -7.64 -13.07 -7.67
N GLN A 119 -7.17 -14.22 -8.17
CA GLN A 119 -5.88 -14.34 -8.86
C GLN A 119 -5.78 -13.39 -10.05
N ARG A 120 -6.83 -13.29 -10.88
CA ARG A 120 -6.87 -12.32 -12.00
C ARG A 120 -6.79 -10.87 -11.54
N ARG A 121 -7.52 -10.50 -10.48
CA ARG A 121 -7.48 -9.13 -9.94
C ARG A 121 -6.13 -8.77 -9.36
N LEU A 122 -5.49 -9.72 -8.67
CA LEU A 122 -4.13 -9.53 -8.19
C LEU A 122 -3.18 -9.39 -9.36
N GLN A 123 -3.28 -10.22 -10.39
CA GLN A 123 -2.45 -10.11 -11.58
C GLN A 123 -2.59 -8.74 -12.25
N GLU A 124 -3.81 -8.20 -12.39
CA GLU A 124 -4.03 -6.83 -12.87
C GLU A 124 -3.34 -5.79 -11.98
N ALA A 125 -3.46 -5.92 -10.65
CA ALA A 125 -2.78 -5.04 -9.70
C ALA A 125 -1.25 -5.14 -9.82
N ARG A 126 -0.71 -6.35 -10.01
CA ARG A 126 0.73 -6.59 -10.20
C ARG A 126 1.25 -5.87 -11.43
N GLU A 127 0.55 -6.01 -12.55
CA GLU A 127 0.93 -5.37 -13.81
C GLU A 127 0.86 -3.85 -13.72
N GLU A 128 -0.18 -3.31 -13.07
CA GLU A 128 -0.29 -1.86 -12.87
C GLU A 128 0.83 -1.33 -11.98
N ILE A 129 1.08 -1.97 -10.83
CA ILE A 129 2.15 -1.58 -9.90
C ILE A 129 3.54 -1.75 -10.54
N ALA A 130 3.76 -2.80 -11.33
CA ALA A 130 5.03 -3.00 -12.04
C ALA A 130 5.33 -1.86 -13.03
N ARG A 131 4.30 -1.38 -13.76
CA ARG A 131 4.45 -0.19 -14.63
C ARG A 131 4.76 1.06 -13.82
N VAL A 132 4.15 1.22 -12.64
CA VAL A 132 4.45 2.35 -11.74
C VAL A 132 5.91 2.31 -11.30
N TRP A 133 6.40 1.13 -10.89
CA TRP A 133 7.80 0.91 -10.52
C TRP A 133 8.76 1.24 -11.65
N GLU A 134 8.46 0.80 -12.87
CA GLU A 134 9.26 1.12 -14.05
C GLU A 134 9.39 2.64 -14.24
N TRP A 135 8.28 3.37 -14.14
CA TRP A 135 8.27 4.84 -14.20
C TRP A 135 9.10 5.49 -13.09
N LEU A 136 8.95 5.05 -11.85
CA LEU A 136 9.68 5.59 -10.70
C LEU A 136 11.19 5.33 -10.81
N TYR A 137 11.56 4.13 -11.26
CA TYR A 137 12.96 3.74 -11.45
C TYR A 137 13.61 4.50 -12.60
N GLN A 138 12.95 4.61 -13.76
CA GLN A 138 13.45 5.38 -14.91
C GLN A 138 13.66 6.85 -14.59
N ARG A 139 12.88 7.42 -13.66
CA ARG A 139 13.05 8.79 -13.18
C ARG A 139 14.15 8.96 -12.14
N GLY A 140 14.67 7.87 -11.58
CA GLY A 140 15.67 7.91 -10.51
C GLY A 140 15.15 8.57 -9.24
N ASP A 141 13.90 8.27 -8.85
CA ASP A 141 13.29 8.87 -7.65
C ASP A 141 13.95 8.34 -6.36
N ILE A 142 14.96 9.08 -5.89
CA ILE A 142 15.76 8.71 -4.71
C ILE A 142 14.91 8.69 -3.44
N ALA A 143 13.94 9.61 -3.30
CA ALA A 143 13.10 9.65 -2.12
C ALA A 143 12.27 8.37 -2.02
N PHE A 144 11.65 7.96 -3.12
CA PHE A 144 10.93 6.69 -3.22
C PHE A 144 11.83 5.49 -2.88
N LEU A 145 13.02 5.40 -3.49
CA LEU A 145 13.95 4.32 -3.21
C LEU A 145 14.40 4.28 -1.74
N ALA A 146 14.54 5.45 -1.11
CA ALA A 146 14.96 5.57 0.28
C ALA A 146 13.86 5.22 1.30
N VAL A 147 12.59 5.29 0.91
CA VAL A 147 11.45 5.04 1.82
C VAL A 147 10.60 3.84 1.42
N SER A 148 10.95 3.10 0.38
CA SER A 148 10.15 1.94 -0.04
C SER A 148 10.24 0.81 1.00
N ALA A 149 9.09 0.34 1.46
CA ALA A 149 8.96 -0.58 2.58
C ALA A 149 8.83 -2.06 2.17
N ALA A 150 9.09 -2.38 0.89
CA ALA A 150 8.66 -3.64 0.28
C ALA A 150 9.11 -4.93 1.00
N LEU A 151 10.09 -4.86 1.91
CA LEU A 151 10.57 -5.99 2.70
C LEU A 151 9.95 -6.05 4.13
N ASP A 152 9.81 -4.92 4.83
CA ASP A 152 9.49 -4.88 6.27
C ASP A 152 8.00 -5.08 6.59
N GLU A 153 7.10 -4.53 5.77
CA GLU A 153 5.65 -4.81 5.94
C GLU A 153 5.31 -6.27 5.69
N ARG A 154 5.99 -6.91 4.73
CA ARG A 154 5.70 -8.29 4.35
C ARG A 154 5.99 -9.24 5.50
N ILE A 155 7.11 -9.03 6.19
CA ILE A 155 7.50 -9.81 7.38
C ILE A 155 6.48 -9.60 8.51
N THR A 156 6.04 -8.36 8.72
CA THR A 156 5.07 -8.03 9.78
C THR A 156 3.71 -8.70 9.57
N HIS A 157 3.22 -8.75 8.33
CA HIS A 157 1.90 -9.27 8.01
C HIS A 157 1.89 -10.76 7.60
N ALA A 158 3.04 -11.37 7.32
CA ALA A 158 3.15 -12.80 6.97
C ALA A 158 2.58 -13.71 8.06
N HIS A 159 2.74 -13.36 9.34
CA HIS A 159 2.21 -14.12 10.48
C HIS A 159 0.67 -14.18 10.56
N ARG A 160 -0.04 -13.41 9.72
CA ARG A 160 -1.51 -13.40 9.69
C ARG A 160 -2.09 -14.30 8.60
N LEU A 161 -1.26 -14.94 7.79
CA LEU A 161 -1.71 -15.89 6.78
C LEU A 161 -1.86 -17.28 7.39
N PRO A 162 -2.84 -18.08 6.94
CA PRO A 162 -2.90 -19.50 7.29
C PRO A 162 -1.62 -20.20 6.83
N GLU A 163 -0.91 -20.87 7.75
CA GLU A 163 0.37 -21.53 7.45
C GLU A 163 0.24 -22.74 6.50
N ASP A 164 -0.99 -23.27 6.33
CA ASP A 164 -1.24 -24.56 5.68
C ASP A 164 -1.50 -24.47 4.16
N ASP A 165 -1.55 -23.27 3.56
CA ASP A 165 -1.79 -23.11 2.12
C ASP A 165 -0.59 -22.45 1.40
N PRO A 166 0.32 -23.25 0.82
CA PRO A 166 1.50 -22.73 0.11
C PRO A 166 1.13 -21.84 -1.08
N SER A 167 -0.07 -22.00 -1.66
CA SER A 167 -0.53 -21.17 -2.78
C SER A 167 -0.88 -19.74 -2.33
N LEU A 168 -1.36 -19.55 -1.10
CA LEU A 168 -1.63 -18.24 -0.50
C LEU A 168 -0.34 -17.54 -0.07
N ILE A 169 0.62 -18.31 0.45
CA ILE A 169 1.94 -17.82 0.85
C ILE A 169 2.73 -17.30 -0.36
N ASP A 170 2.81 -18.09 -1.44
CA ASP A 170 3.48 -17.66 -2.68
C ASP A 170 2.80 -16.45 -3.32
N LEU A 171 1.47 -16.40 -3.28
CA LEU A 171 0.69 -15.29 -3.80
C LEU A 171 0.97 -13.99 -3.05
N TYR A 172 1.16 -14.07 -1.73
CA TYR A 172 1.47 -12.95 -0.84
C TYR A 172 2.91 -12.44 -0.98
N TYR A 173 3.92 -13.32 -1.01
CA TYR A 173 5.32 -12.91 -1.16
C TYR A 173 5.62 -12.25 -2.51
N ASN A 174 4.83 -12.56 -3.53
CA ASN A 174 4.95 -12.00 -4.87
C ASN A 174 4.03 -10.79 -5.12
N LEU A 175 3.49 -10.12 -4.08
CA LEU A 175 2.73 -8.88 -4.26
C LEU A 175 3.69 -7.69 -4.43
N PRO A 176 3.84 -7.11 -5.63
CA PRO A 176 4.57 -5.86 -5.78
C PRO A 176 3.80 -4.78 -5.01
N THR A 177 4.54 -3.91 -4.33
CA THR A 177 3.99 -2.91 -3.41
C THR A 177 4.63 -1.55 -3.67
N LEU A 178 3.84 -0.51 -3.45
CA LEU A 178 4.19 0.89 -3.43
C LEU A 178 4.17 1.44 -2.00
N THR A 179 4.00 0.59 -0.98
CA THR A 179 4.06 1.02 0.43
C THR A 179 5.39 1.72 0.69
N LEU A 180 5.27 2.89 1.31
CA LEU A 180 6.38 3.68 1.80
C LEU A 180 6.39 3.61 3.32
N SER A 181 7.53 3.40 3.94
CA SER A 181 7.65 3.38 5.38
C SER A 181 8.99 3.93 5.81
N ARG A 182 9.00 4.64 6.93
CA ARG A 182 10.23 5.11 7.56
C ARG A 182 10.01 5.33 9.05
N SER A 183 11.03 4.96 9.81
CA SER A 183 11.15 5.21 11.24
C SER A 183 11.98 6.45 11.49
N TYR A 184 11.58 7.25 12.47
CA TYR A 184 12.28 8.46 12.88
C TYR A 184 12.52 8.48 14.38
N ASP A 185 13.67 8.98 14.80
CA ASP A 185 13.89 9.36 16.20
C ASP A 185 13.37 10.78 16.43
N ILE A 186 12.29 10.90 17.20
CA ILE A 186 11.63 12.16 17.54
C ILE A 186 12.63 13.13 18.21
N LEU A 187 13.57 12.62 19.01
CA LEU A 187 14.55 13.47 19.69
C LEU A 187 15.53 14.07 18.69
N GLU A 188 15.88 13.36 17.63
CA GLU A 188 16.72 13.89 16.55
C GLU A 188 15.97 14.89 15.68
N MET A 189 14.69 14.63 15.39
CA MET A 189 13.84 15.54 14.62
C MET A 189 13.73 16.90 15.33
N ILE A 190 13.53 16.91 16.66
CA ILE A 190 13.41 18.15 17.44
C ILE A 190 14.75 18.90 17.56
N ARG A 191 15.89 18.21 17.47
CA ARG A 191 17.23 18.85 17.57
C ARG A 191 17.69 19.52 16.27
N THR A 192 17.07 19.19 15.14
CA THR A 192 17.47 19.67 13.81
C THR A 192 16.66 20.88 13.33
N SER A 193 15.72 21.37 14.15
CA SER A 193 14.96 22.62 13.96
C SER A 193 15.56 23.79 14.72
#